data_AF-A0A3D0K336-F1
#
_entry.id   AF-A0A3D0K336-F1
#
_cell.length_a   1.000
_cell.length_b   1.000
_cell.length_c   1.000
_cell.angle_alpha   90.00
_cell.angle_beta   90.00
_cell.angle_gamma   90.00
#
_symmetry.space_group_name_H-M   'P 1'
#
loop_
_entity.id
_entity.type
_entity.pdbx_description
1 polymer ?
#
loop_
_entity_poly.entity_id
_entity_poly.type
_entity_poly.pdbx_seq_one_letter_code
_entity_poly.pdbx_strand_id
1 'polypeptide(L)'
;ETLSDIGSAPDGVTVCRLADAISEQPELVARHLGTTIDWKQDAFDALNTAFVEDGLLLHVPKGVHLEQPVHVVHVTVPEEQPIVSHPRTLIIAEDGSRATCVETCCGHGDQACLVNPVTEIVAGDDVHVDHYRIVREGKGT
;
A
#
# COMPACT_ATOMS: atom_id res chain seq x y z
N GLU A 1 -9.09 14.19 -6.18
CA GLU A 1 -9.31 14.49 -4.75
C GLU A 1 -8.75 13.33 -3.94
N THR A 2 -8.02 13.60 -2.85
CA THR A 2 -7.52 12.54 -1.97
C THR A 2 -8.69 12.03 -1.14
N LEU A 3 -9.12 10.79 -1.38
CA LEU A 3 -10.28 10.17 -0.73
C LEU A 3 -9.95 9.57 0.65
N SER A 4 -8.71 9.73 1.12
CA SER A 4 -8.21 9.19 2.38
C SER A 4 -7.98 10.31 3.39
N ASP A 5 -8.55 10.17 4.58
CA ASP A 5 -8.25 11.00 5.75
C ASP A 5 -7.11 10.35 6.53
N ILE A 6 -6.03 11.09 6.75
CA ILE A 6 -4.81 10.60 7.42
C ILE A 6 -4.89 10.86 8.95
N GLY A 7 -5.89 11.61 9.42
CA GLY A 7 -5.95 12.05 10.82
C GLY A 7 -4.71 12.87 11.22
N SER A 8 -4.50 13.06 12.53
CA SER A 8 -3.21 13.56 13.05
C SER A 8 -2.29 12.36 13.31
N ALA A 9 -1.50 11.97 12.32
CA ALA A 9 -0.46 10.98 12.53
C ALA A 9 0.53 11.49 13.62
N PRO A 10 1.00 10.63 14.55
CA PRO A 10 2.03 10.99 15.51
C PRO A 10 3.28 11.55 14.81
N ASP A 11 4.02 12.42 15.50
CA ASP A 11 5.24 13.03 14.96
C ASP A 11 6.19 11.98 14.36
N GLY A 12 6.57 12.19 13.09
CA GLY A 12 7.50 11.35 12.36
C GLY A 12 6.87 10.19 11.57
N VAL A 13 5.60 9.84 11.79
CA VAL A 13 4.91 8.87 10.93
C VAL A 13 4.64 9.49 9.56
N THR A 14 5.00 8.76 8.50
CA THR A 14 4.71 9.17 7.13
C THR A 14 3.61 8.30 6.55
N VAL A 15 2.53 8.93 6.08
CA VAL A 15 1.46 8.31 5.29
C VAL A 15 1.26 9.18 4.05
N CYS A 16 1.65 8.68 2.89
CA CYS A 16 1.53 9.45 1.65
C CYS A 16 1.38 8.52 0.44
N ARG A 17 1.08 9.11 -0.74
CA ARG A 17 1.05 8.35 -1.98
C ARG A 17 2.45 7.81 -2.26
N LEU A 18 2.52 6.60 -2.79
CA LEU A 18 3.81 5.98 -3.11
C LEU A 18 4.59 6.80 -4.15
N ALA A 19 3.92 7.38 -5.14
CA ALA A 19 4.53 8.33 -6.09
C ALA A 19 5.21 9.53 -5.40
N ASP A 20 4.55 10.12 -4.39
CA ASP A 20 5.10 11.27 -3.66
C ASP A 20 6.33 10.84 -2.85
N ALA A 21 6.26 9.67 -2.20
CA ALA A 21 7.41 9.09 -1.49
C ALA A 21 8.60 8.79 -2.40
N ILE A 22 8.36 8.27 -3.62
CA ILE A 22 9.42 8.03 -4.61
C ILE A 22 10.11 9.34 -5.00
N SER A 23 9.34 10.43 -5.13
CA SER A 23 9.86 11.74 -5.50
C SER A 23 10.58 12.45 -4.35
N GLU A 24 9.99 12.45 -3.15
CA GLU A 24 10.40 13.26 -2.01
C GLU A 24 11.35 12.53 -1.04
N GLN A 25 11.26 11.20 -0.98
CA GLN A 25 12.04 10.34 -0.07
C GLN A 25 12.67 9.13 -0.81
N PRO A 26 13.36 9.34 -1.95
CA PRO A 26 13.81 8.26 -2.83
C PRO A 26 14.75 7.27 -2.14
N GLU A 27 15.60 7.72 -1.21
CA GLU A 27 16.54 6.84 -0.50
C GLU A 27 15.82 5.86 0.44
N LEU A 28 14.79 6.33 1.14
CA LEU A 28 13.95 5.49 2.00
C LEU A 28 13.23 4.44 1.16
N VAL A 29 12.58 4.86 0.08
CA VAL A 29 11.82 3.95 -0.79
C VAL A 29 12.76 2.94 -1.46
N ALA A 30 13.88 3.38 -2.04
CA ALA A 30 14.82 2.50 -2.74
C ALA A 30 15.46 1.43 -1.84
N ARG A 31 15.56 1.69 -0.53
CA ARG A 31 16.08 0.71 0.44
C ARG A 31 15.12 -0.46 0.68
N HIS A 32 13.83 -0.26 0.48
CA HIS A 32 12.78 -1.16 0.97
C HIS A 32 11.87 -1.71 -0.13
N LEU A 33 11.54 -0.91 -1.14
CA LEU A 33 10.62 -1.30 -2.21
C LEU A 33 11.19 -2.47 -3.03
N GLY A 34 10.37 -3.49 -3.27
CA GLY A 34 10.73 -4.67 -4.03
C GLY A 34 11.72 -5.62 -3.34
N THR A 35 11.99 -5.43 -2.04
CA THR A 35 12.91 -6.29 -1.28
C THR A 35 12.23 -7.53 -0.70
N THR A 36 10.90 -7.53 -0.62
CA THR A 36 10.11 -8.62 -0.02
C THR A 36 9.34 -9.47 -1.03
N ILE A 37 9.49 -9.15 -2.32
CA ILE A 37 8.83 -9.82 -3.45
C ILE A 37 9.87 -10.39 -4.43
N ASP A 38 9.45 -11.29 -5.32
CA ASP A 38 10.33 -11.85 -6.36
C ASP A 38 9.91 -11.38 -7.76
N TRP A 39 9.97 -10.06 -7.98
CA TRP A 39 9.57 -9.43 -9.25
C TRP A 39 10.40 -9.87 -10.47
N LYS A 40 11.48 -10.63 -10.29
CA LYS A 40 12.26 -11.21 -11.39
C LYS A 40 11.74 -12.57 -11.84
N GLN A 41 11.00 -13.28 -11.00
CA GLN A 41 10.50 -14.63 -11.26
C GLN A 41 8.97 -14.72 -11.28
N ASP A 42 8.28 -13.81 -10.59
CA ASP A 42 6.82 -13.73 -10.60
C ASP A 42 6.31 -12.64 -11.55
N ALA A 43 5.43 -13.04 -12.48
CA ALA A 43 4.93 -12.15 -13.53
C ALA A 43 3.97 -11.07 -12.99
N PHE A 44 3.21 -11.36 -11.93
CA PHE A 44 2.30 -10.40 -11.31
C PHE A 44 3.07 -9.40 -10.45
N ASP A 45 4.12 -9.83 -9.76
CA ASP A 45 5.05 -8.94 -9.06
C ASP A 45 5.78 -8.04 -10.05
N ALA A 46 6.28 -8.60 -11.16
CA ALA A 46 6.92 -7.85 -12.23
C ALA A 46 6.00 -6.78 -12.82
N LEU A 47 4.76 -7.15 -13.13
CA LEU A 47 3.77 -6.24 -13.69
C LEU A 47 3.40 -5.14 -12.69
N ASN A 48 3.16 -5.49 -11.43
CA ASN A 48 2.89 -4.48 -10.40
C ASN A 48 4.09 -3.53 -10.22
N THR A 49 5.32 -4.07 -10.22
CA THR A 49 6.56 -3.27 -10.12
C THR A 49 6.74 -2.32 -11.31
N ALA A 50 6.29 -2.70 -12.51
CA ALA A 50 6.34 -1.84 -13.69
C ALA A 50 5.40 -0.61 -13.60
N PHE A 51 4.35 -0.68 -12.76
CA PHE A 51 3.34 0.36 -12.55
C PHE A 51 3.26 0.84 -11.09
N VAL A 52 4.40 0.83 -10.38
CA VAL A 52 4.50 0.95 -8.91
C VAL A 52 4.12 2.31 -8.32
N GLU A 53 3.81 3.32 -9.14
CA GLU A 53 3.51 4.68 -8.66
C GLU A 53 2.13 4.77 -7.98
N ASP A 54 1.24 3.80 -8.20
CA ASP A 54 -0.09 3.74 -7.59
C ASP A 54 -0.05 3.01 -6.23
N GLY A 55 -0.63 3.63 -5.20
CA GLY A 55 -0.72 3.07 -3.85
C GLY A 55 -0.13 3.98 -2.75
N LEU A 56 0.40 3.38 -1.68
CA LEU A 56 0.67 4.06 -0.41
C LEU A 56 2.05 3.69 0.17
N LEU A 57 2.75 4.67 0.74
CA LEU A 57 3.77 4.45 1.76
C LEU A 57 3.18 4.68 3.17
N LEU A 58 3.36 3.71 4.06
CA LEU A 58 3.23 3.84 5.51
C LEU A 58 4.59 3.59 6.16
N HIS A 59 5.25 4.63 6.66
CA HIS A 59 6.50 4.50 7.43
C HIS A 59 6.27 4.86 8.89
N VAL A 60 6.59 3.92 9.77
CA VAL A 60 6.43 4.00 11.22
C VAL A 60 7.84 4.00 11.85
N PRO A 61 8.30 5.13 12.41
CA PRO A 61 9.64 5.24 12.95
C PRO A 61 9.88 4.38 14.19
N LYS A 62 11.15 4.20 14.53
CA LYS A 62 11.60 3.43 15.69
C LYS A 62 10.88 3.83 16.98
N GLY A 63 10.31 2.85 17.66
CA GLY A 63 9.62 3.02 18.95
C GLY A 63 8.29 3.79 18.87
N VAL A 64 7.82 4.15 17.67
CA VAL A 64 6.52 4.84 17.51
C VAL A 64 5.40 3.82 17.50
N HIS A 65 4.38 4.07 18.32
CA HIS A 65 3.18 3.25 18.40
C HIS A 65 1.98 4.04 17.88
N LEU A 66 1.38 3.56 16.79
CA LEU A 66 0.14 4.10 16.25
C LEU A 66 -1.05 3.56 17.03
N GLU A 67 -1.72 4.43 17.79
CA GLU A 67 -2.93 4.11 18.54
C GLU A 67 -4.16 3.94 17.63
N GLN A 68 -4.16 4.61 16.48
CA GLN A 68 -5.24 4.53 15.48
C GLN A 68 -4.79 3.74 14.26
N PRO A 69 -5.66 2.88 13.70
CA PRO A 69 -5.34 2.14 12.49
C PRO A 69 -5.27 3.09 11.28
N VAL A 70 -4.32 2.83 10.39
CA VAL A 70 -4.27 3.48 9.07
C VAL A 70 -5.19 2.69 8.14
N HIS A 71 -6.24 3.33 7.63
CA HIS A 71 -7.17 2.72 6.68
C HIS A 71 -6.88 3.21 5.26
N VAL A 72 -6.44 2.29 4.41
CA VAL A 72 -6.17 2.51 3.00
C VAL A 72 -7.32 1.96 2.17
N VAL A 73 -7.84 2.76 1.24
CA VAL A 73 -8.91 2.32 0.34
C VAL A 73 -8.41 2.41 -1.11
N HIS A 74 -8.25 1.25 -1.74
CA HIS A 74 -7.96 1.13 -3.16
C HIS A 74 -9.29 0.96 -3.90
N VAL A 75 -9.64 1.94 -4.72
CA VAL A 75 -10.92 1.96 -5.46
C VAL A 75 -10.66 1.71 -6.94
N THR A 76 -11.20 0.62 -7.47
CA THR A 76 -11.13 0.28 -8.90
C THR A 76 -12.53 0.34 -9.52
N VAL A 77 -12.77 1.31 -10.39
CA VAL A 77 -14.06 1.49 -11.07
C VAL A 77 -13.83 1.52 -12.58
N PRO A 78 -14.10 0.43 -13.30
CA PRO A 78 -14.13 0.46 -14.75
C PRO A 78 -15.32 1.29 -15.23
N GLU A 79 -15.09 2.20 -16.17
CA GLU A 79 -16.14 2.97 -16.83
C GLU A 79 -16.64 2.23 -18.09
N GLU A 80 -16.26 2.69 -19.29
CA GLU A 80 -16.72 2.10 -20.56
C GLU A 80 -15.84 0.95 -21.06
N GLN A 81 -14.60 0.84 -20.57
CA GLN A 81 -13.62 -0.13 -21.04
C GLN A 81 -13.05 -0.95 -19.87
N PRO A 82 -12.59 -2.18 -20.13
CA PRO A 82 -11.85 -2.94 -19.14
C PRO A 82 -10.62 -2.20 -18.65
N ILE A 83 -10.34 -2.27 -17.35
CA ILE A 83 -9.17 -1.64 -16.73
C ILE A 83 -8.32 -2.64 -15.97
N VAL A 84 -7.07 -2.28 -15.74
CA VAL A 84 -6.16 -3.02 -14.86
C VAL A 84 -5.64 -2.06 -13.79
N SER A 85 -5.59 -2.52 -12.55
CA SER A 85 -5.10 -1.76 -11.39
C SER A 85 -4.00 -2.54 -10.68
N HIS A 86 -2.92 -1.84 -10.34
CA HIS A 86 -1.70 -2.41 -9.75
C HIS A 86 -1.29 -1.69 -8.46
N PRO A 87 -2.18 -1.57 -7.45
CA PRO A 87 -1.84 -0.80 -6.27
C PRO A 87 -0.70 -1.48 -5.49
N ARG A 88 0.25 -0.68 -5.04
CA ARG A 88 1.39 -1.09 -4.22
C ARG A 88 1.32 -0.39 -2.87
N THR A 89 1.20 -1.17 -1.80
CA THR A 89 1.30 -0.66 -0.43
C THR A 89 2.65 -1.06 0.15
N LEU A 90 3.48 -0.08 0.51
CA LEU A 90 4.75 -0.30 1.21
C LEU A 90 4.59 0.12 2.67
N ILE A 91 4.71 -0.84 3.58
CA ILE A 91 4.69 -0.62 5.04
C ILE A 91 6.10 -0.84 5.57
N ILE A 92 6.69 0.19 6.16
CA ILE A 92 8.01 0.14 6.81
C ILE A 92 7.78 0.36 8.30
N ALA A 93 7.96 -0.69 9.10
CA ALA A 93 7.89 -0.64 10.55
C ALA A 93 9.29 -0.80 11.13
N GLU A 94 9.86 0.28 11.67
CA GLU A 94 11.20 0.25 12.29
C GLU A 94 11.16 -0.38 13.68
N ASP A 95 12.33 -0.67 14.26
CA ASP A 95 12.44 -1.42 15.53
C ASP A 95 11.50 -0.90 16.64
N GLY A 96 10.88 -1.81 17.37
CA GLY A 96 9.99 -1.48 18.48
C GLY A 96 8.73 -0.70 18.09
N SER A 97 8.44 -0.51 16.80
CA SER A 97 7.24 0.19 16.36
C SER A 97 6.00 -0.70 16.39
N ARG A 98 4.83 -0.06 16.47
CA ARG A 98 3.52 -0.75 16.42
C ARG A 98 2.56 -0.03 15.49
N ALA A 99 1.87 -0.80 14.67
CA ALA A 99 0.87 -0.26 13.74
C ALA A 99 -0.22 -1.25 13.40
N THR A 100 -1.41 -0.73 13.13
CA THR A 100 -2.47 -1.47 12.45
C THR A 100 -2.73 -0.82 11.10
N CYS A 101 -2.68 -1.61 10.02
CA CYS A 101 -3.03 -1.18 8.67
C CYS A 101 -4.21 -2.01 8.16
N VAL A 102 -5.27 -1.33 7.75
CA VAL A 102 -6.45 -1.93 7.12
C VAL A 102 -6.45 -1.51 5.66
N GLU A 103 -6.31 -2.45 4.74
CA GLU A 103 -6.43 -2.23 3.32
C GLU A 103 -7.78 -2.72 2.82
N THR A 104 -8.55 -1.84 2.19
CA THR A 104 -9.80 -2.19 1.53
C THR A 104 -9.62 -2.05 0.02
N CYS A 105 -9.66 -3.18 -0.69
CA CYS A 105 -9.76 -3.19 -2.14
C CYS A 105 -11.24 -3.29 -2.49
N CYS A 106 -11.80 -2.26 -3.12
CA CYS A 106 -13.19 -2.26 -3.53
C CYS A 106 -13.38 -1.72 -4.94
N GLY A 107 -14.47 -2.15 -5.57
CA GLY A 107 -14.79 -1.76 -6.92
C GLY A 107 -16.25 -2.01 -7.23
N HIS A 108 -16.79 -1.29 -8.21
CA HIS A 108 -18.15 -1.45 -8.70
C HIS A 108 -18.16 -1.29 -10.22
N GLY A 109 -19.08 -1.97 -10.88
CA GLY A 109 -19.19 -2.01 -12.33
C GLY A 109 -19.36 -3.44 -12.85
N ASP A 110 -19.98 -3.56 -14.02
CA ASP A 110 -20.17 -4.84 -14.71
C ASP A 110 -19.09 -5.10 -15.76
N GLN A 111 -18.22 -4.12 -16.02
CA GLN A 111 -17.09 -4.28 -16.93
C GLN A 111 -15.96 -5.05 -16.29
N ALA A 112 -15.23 -5.81 -17.12
CA ALA A 112 -14.11 -6.61 -16.66
C ALA A 112 -12.99 -5.72 -16.10
N CYS A 113 -12.42 -6.09 -14.95
CA CYS A 113 -11.20 -5.46 -14.48
C CYS A 113 -10.27 -6.49 -13.82
N LEU A 114 -8.98 -6.22 -13.88
CA LEU A 114 -7.97 -7.00 -13.17
C LEU A 114 -7.37 -6.13 -12.07
N VAL A 115 -7.47 -6.58 -10.83
CA VAL A 115 -6.82 -5.94 -9.68
C VAL A 115 -5.67 -6.84 -9.24
N ASN A 116 -4.45 -6.30 -9.24
CA ASN A 116 -3.24 -7.01 -8.84
C ASN A 116 -2.56 -6.22 -7.69
N PRO A 117 -3.09 -6.32 -6.45
CA PRO A 117 -2.61 -5.54 -5.32
C PRO A 117 -1.44 -6.25 -4.62
N VAL A 118 -0.34 -5.53 -4.43
CA VAL A 118 0.82 -6.04 -3.68
C VAL A 118 1.03 -5.20 -2.42
N THR A 119 1.22 -5.87 -1.29
CA THR A 119 1.62 -5.23 -0.03
C THR A 119 2.98 -5.77 0.37
N GLU A 120 3.93 -4.88 0.61
CA GLU A 120 5.23 -5.18 1.16
C GLU A 120 5.27 -4.70 2.61
N ILE A 121 5.62 -5.58 3.53
CA ILE A 121 5.78 -5.24 4.96
C ILE A 121 7.23 -5.50 5.33
N VAL A 122 7.98 -4.42 5.55
CA VAL A 122 9.34 -4.47 6.06
C VAL A 122 9.30 -4.23 7.57
N ALA A 123 9.67 -5.26 8.32
CA ALA A 123 9.63 -5.29 9.77
C ALA A 123 11.04 -5.25 10.37
N GLY A 124 11.30 -4.29 11.26
CA GLY A 124 12.49 -4.24 12.11
C GLY A 124 12.42 -5.20 13.29
N ASP A 125 13.29 -5.00 14.27
CA ASP A 125 13.34 -5.85 15.48
C ASP A 125 12.22 -5.48 16.48
N ASP A 126 11.60 -6.46 17.13
CA ASP A 126 10.56 -6.26 18.17
C ASP A 126 9.35 -5.41 17.72
N VAL A 127 8.95 -5.53 16.45
CA VAL A 127 7.80 -4.80 15.90
C VAL A 127 6.49 -5.57 16.04
N HIS A 128 5.38 -4.85 16.06
CA HIS A 128 4.04 -5.42 16.00
C HIS A 128 3.21 -4.75 14.89
N VAL A 129 2.96 -5.47 13.80
CA VAL A 129 2.16 -4.98 12.67
C VAL A 129 0.94 -5.88 12.51
N ASP A 130 -0.24 -5.31 12.73
CA ASP A 130 -1.50 -5.93 12.34
C ASP A 130 -1.90 -5.47 10.94
N HIS A 131 -1.96 -6.39 10.00
CA HIS A 131 -2.40 -6.11 8.63
C HIS A 131 -3.70 -6.84 8.32
N TYR A 132 -4.70 -6.07 7.88
CA TYR A 132 -5.99 -6.61 7.46
C TYR A 132 -6.23 -6.22 6.02
N ARG A 133 -6.55 -7.20 5.15
CA ARG A 133 -7.04 -6.94 3.80
C ARG A 133 -8.50 -7.32 3.67
N ILE A 134 -9.33 -6.36 3.27
CA ILE A 134 -10.75 -6.51 3.01
C ILE A 134 -10.95 -6.40 1.50
N VAL A 135 -11.48 -7.44 0.88
CA VAL A 135 -11.76 -7.47 -0.56
C VAL A 135 -13.27 -7.39 -0.77
N ARG A 136 -13.72 -6.34 -1.48
CA ARG A 136 -15.11 -6.06 -1.82
C ARG A 136 -15.21 -5.62 -3.28
N GLU A 137 -14.79 -6.50 -4.16
CA GLU A 137 -14.72 -6.22 -5.60
C GLU A 137 -16.07 -6.45 -6.29
N GLY A 138 -16.21 -5.89 -7.49
CA GLY A 138 -17.43 -5.93 -8.29
C GLY A 138 -17.66 -7.29 -8.95
N LYS A 139 -18.71 -7.43 -9.75
CA LYS A 139 -18.94 -8.69 -10.50
C LYS A 139 -17.93 -8.91 -11.64
N GLY A 140 -17.27 -7.84 -12.08
CA GLY A 140 -16.36 -7.86 -13.22
C GLY A 140 -14.89 -8.16 -12.90
N THR A 141 -14.54 -8.29 -11.61
CA THR A 141 -13.21 -8.77 -11.14
C THR A 141 -13.13 -10.28 -11.11
#